data_AF-R9LWH6-F1
#
_entry.id   AF-R9LWH6-F1
#
_cell.length_a   1.000
_cell.length_b   1.000
_cell.length_c   1.000
_cell.angle_alpha   90.00
_cell.angle_beta   90.00
_cell.angle_gamma   90.00
#
_symmetry.space_group_name_H-M   'P 1'
#
loop_
_entity.id
_entity.type
_entity.pdbx_description
1 polymer ?
#
loop_
_entity_poly.entity_id
_entity_poly.type
_entity_poly.pdbx_seq_one_letter_code
_entity_poly.pdbx_strand_id
1 'polypeptide(L)'
;MFEQRRTVQLRQDFSQLSSRPISANDNSRQREKYRKFLSAAIKSLPPRQRDSIRLYYLEGKKQQEIAELLGVERSTVSRRLKAARQSLQKLAALFTDAGIF
;
A
#
# COMPACT_ATOMS: atom_id res chain seq x y z
N MET A 1 -17.28 20.93 -17.93
CA MET A 1 -17.45 19.47 -18.12
C MET A 1 -16.18 18.75 -17.68
N PHE A 2 -16.06 18.37 -16.40
CA PHE A 2 -15.15 17.30 -15.97
C PHE A 2 -15.78 16.63 -14.74
N GLU A 3 -16.09 15.34 -14.92
CA GLU A 3 -16.83 14.44 -14.03
C GLU A 3 -16.20 14.32 -12.63
N GLN A 4 -16.68 15.12 -11.68
CA GLN A 4 -16.35 15.06 -10.24
C GLN A 4 -17.20 14.01 -9.49
N ARG A 5 -17.34 12.80 -10.03
CA ARG A 5 -18.22 11.75 -9.46
C ARG A 5 -17.54 10.40 -9.30
N ARG A 6 -16.60 10.25 -8.34
CA ARG A 6 -16.26 8.98 -7.65
C ARG A 6 -15.01 9.09 -6.75
N THR A 7 -15.09 9.79 -5.62
CA THR A 7 -14.04 9.69 -4.59
C THR A 7 -14.57 9.64 -3.15
N VAL A 8 -15.88 9.49 -2.95
CA VAL A 8 -16.48 9.50 -1.61
C VAL A 8 -17.17 8.17 -1.34
N GLN A 9 -16.38 7.14 -1.03
CA GLN A 9 -16.95 5.88 -0.51
C GLN A 9 -16.03 5.11 0.45
N LEU A 10 -14.80 5.57 0.70
CA LEU A 10 -13.86 4.87 1.59
C LEU A 10 -13.72 5.51 2.98
N ARG A 11 -14.67 6.37 3.38
CA ARG A 11 -14.63 7.10 4.67
C ARG A 11 -15.55 6.53 5.75
N GLN A 12 -16.48 5.62 5.44
CA GLN A 12 -17.56 5.24 6.37
C GLN A 12 -17.45 3.88 7.07
N ASP A 13 -16.53 2.98 6.67
CA ASP A 13 -16.50 1.62 7.25
C ASP A 13 -15.63 1.44 8.50
N PHE A 14 -14.90 2.48 8.93
CA PHE A 14 -13.90 2.33 10.01
C PHE A 14 -14.50 2.18 11.41
N SER A 15 -15.78 2.50 11.62
CA SER A 15 -16.42 2.50 12.94
C SER A 15 -16.86 1.12 13.45
N GLN A 16 -16.96 0.11 12.60
CA GLN A 16 -17.47 -1.23 13.00
C GLN A 16 -16.37 -2.23 13.38
N LEU A 17 -15.10 -1.92 13.14
CA LEU A 17 -14.00 -2.88 13.34
C LEU A 17 -13.44 -2.91 14.77
N SER A 18 -13.85 -2.00 15.66
CA SER A 18 -13.28 -1.83 17.01
C SER A 18 -13.84 -2.80 18.07
N SER A 19 -14.85 -3.61 17.76
CA SER A 19 -15.62 -4.37 18.77
C SER A 19 -15.14 -5.81 19.01
N ARG A 20 -14.01 -6.25 18.45
CA ARG A 20 -13.50 -7.61 18.70
C ARG A 20 -12.39 -7.58 19.75
N PRO A 21 -12.51 -8.30 20.89
CA PRO A 21 -11.43 -8.44 21.83
C PRO A 21 -10.37 -9.33 21.18
N ILE A 22 -9.30 -8.69 20.71
CA ILE A 22 -8.14 -9.36 20.14
C ILE A 22 -7.22 -9.72 21.32
N SER A 23 -7.01 -11.01 21.54
CA SER A 23 -6.02 -11.51 22.49
C SER A 23 -4.65 -10.88 22.17
N ALA A 24 -4.19 -9.99 23.05
CA ALA A 24 -3.20 -8.95 22.73
C ALA A 24 -1.76 -9.47 22.55
N ASN A 25 -1.47 -10.70 22.98
CA ASN A 25 -0.09 -11.18 23.08
C ASN A 25 0.43 -11.82 21.78
N ASP A 26 -0.38 -12.61 21.08
CA ASP A 26 0.01 -13.30 19.84
C ASP A 26 0.03 -12.35 18.63
N ASN A 27 -0.97 -11.45 18.58
CA ASN A 27 -1.09 -10.47 17.52
C ASN A 27 0.05 -9.44 17.53
N SER A 28 0.72 -9.18 18.65
CA SER A 28 1.82 -8.22 18.70
C SER A 28 3.06 -8.71 17.92
N ARG A 29 3.47 -9.97 18.15
CA ARG A 29 4.62 -10.60 17.49
C ARG A 29 4.36 -10.79 16.00
N GLN A 30 3.19 -11.31 15.65
CA GLN A 30 2.82 -11.49 14.25
C GLN A 30 2.79 -10.17 13.49
N ARG A 31 2.21 -9.13 14.09
CA ARG A 31 2.16 -7.78 13.50
C ARG A 31 3.53 -7.15 13.36
N GLU A 32 4.46 -7.42 14.26
CA GLU A 32 5.86 -6.98 14.09
C GLU A 32 6.57 -7.71 12.94
N LYS A 33 6.37 -9.03 12.79
CA LYS A 33 6.88 -9.77 11.61
C LYS A 33 6.33 -9.19 10.32
N TYR A 34 5.02 -8.94 10.23
CA TYR A 34 4.39 -8.32 9.07
C TYR A 34 4.96 -6.92 8.77
N ARG A 35 5.22 -6.11 9.80
CA ARG A 35 5.84 -4.78 9.63
C ARG A 35 7.27 -4.87 9.09
N LYS A 36 8.09 -5.77 9.63
CA LYS A 36 9.46 -5.99 9.17
C LYS A 36 9.48 -6.46 7.72
N PHE A 37 8.61 -7.42 7.39
CA PHE A 37 8.44 -7.90 6.02
C PHE A 37 8.02 -6.79 5.07
N LEU A 38 6.97 -6.04 5.39
CA LEU A 38 6.49 -4.95 4.53
C LEU A 38 7.57 -3.88 4.32
N SER A 39 8.32 -3.53 5.37
CA SER A 39 9.44 -2.60 5.25
C SER A 39 10.53 -3.10 4.30
N ALA A 40 10.92 -4.38 4.42
CA ALA A 40 11.89 -5.00 3.54
C ALA A 40 11.39 -5.08 2.09
N ALA A 41 10.14 -5.48 1.89
CA ALA A 41 9.50 -5.59 0.58
C ALA A 41 9.40 -4.24 -0.13
N ILE A 42 9.09 -3.15 0.59
CA ILE A 42 9.10 -1.79 0.02
C ILE A 42 10.53 -1.35 -0.32
N LYS A 43 11.52 -1.70 0.50
CA LYS A 43 12.93 -1.38 0.23
C LYS A 43 13.47 -2.09 -1.01
N SER A 44 13.01 -3.31 -1.30
CA SER A 44 13.40 -4.07 -2.49
C SER A 44 12.75 -3.60 -3.79
N LEU A 45 11.74 -2.71 -3.73
CA LEU A 45 11.15 -2.16 -4.94
C LEU A 45 12.14 -1.23 -5.67
N PRO A 46 12.10 -1.18 -7.02
CA PRO A 46 12.83 -0.18 -7.78
C PRO A 46 12.52 1.24 -7.29
N PRO A 47 13.50 2.16 -7.24
CA PRO A 47 13.34 3.49 -6.64
C PRO A 47 12.08 4.23 -7.12
N ARG A 48 11.86 4.26 -8.44
CA ARG A 48 10.71 4.92 -9.07
C ARG A 48 9.36 4.34 -8.64
N GLN A 49 9.29 3.04 -8.36
CA GLN A 49 8.09 2.36 -7.88
C GLN A 49 7.87 2.64 -6.39
N ARG A 50 8.95 2.61 -5.60
CA ARG A 50 8.95 2.93 -4.18
C ARG A 50 8.47 4.35 -3.92
N ASP A 51 8.95 5.32 -4.69
CA ASP A 51 8.53 6.72 -4.56
C ASP A 51 7.03 6.89 -4.84
N SER A 52 6.53 6.22 -5.89
CA SER A 52 5.10 6.25 -6.21
C SER A 52 4.24 5.63 -5.10
N ILE A 53 4.67 4.50 -4.51
CA ILE A 53 3.99 3.86 -3.38
C ILE A 53 4.01 4.73 -2.14
N ARG A 54 5.16 5.32 -1.80
CA ARG A 54 5.32 6.21 -0.65
C ARG A 54 4.37 7.40 -0.75
N LEU A 55 4.42 8.12 -1.87
CA LEU A 55 3.59 9.31 -2.07
C LEU A 55 2.09 8.98 -2.04
N TYR A 56 1.69 7.82 -2.58
CA TYR A 56 0.29 7.42 -2.63
C TYR A 56 -0.23 6.90 -1.28
N TYR A 57 0.46 5.94 -0.66
CA TYR A 57 -0.04 5.24 0.53
C TYR A 57 0.39 5.87 1.86
N LEU A 58 1.58 6.48 1.93
CA LEU A 58 2.07 7.10 3.16
C LEU A 58 1.71 8.58 3.24
N GLU A 59 1.74 9.28 2.10
CA GLU A 59 1.48 10.72 2.04
C GLU A 59 0.07 11.06 1.50
N GLY A 60 -0.70 10.05 1.07
CA GLY A 60 -2.11 10.21 0.68
C GLY A 60 -2.34 11.02 -0.61
N LYS A 61 -1.30 11.24 -1.42
CA LYS A 61 -1.40 12.02 -2.65
C LYS A 61 -2.17 11.28 -3.74
N LYS A 62 -2.93 12.00 -4.54
CA LYS A 62 -3.60 11.46 -5.73
C LYS A 62 -2.57 11.22 -6.84
N GLN A 63 -2.89 10.32 -7.77
CA GLN A 63 -1.99 9.97 -8.88
C GLN A 63 -1.60 11.19 -9.74
N GLN A 64 -2.50 12.17 -9.88
CA GLN A 64 -2.24 13.41 -10.61
C GLN A 64 -1.22 14.30 -9.89
N GLU A 65 -1.37 14.49 -8.58
CA GLU A 65 -0.40 15.25 -7.76
C GLU A 65 0.98 14.59 -7.74
N ILE A 66 1.01 13.25 -7.74
CA ILE A 66 2.26 12.48 -7.85
C ILE A 66 2.90 12.65 -9.23
N ALA A 67 2.09 12.70 -10.28
CA ALA A 67 2.54 12.88 -11.66
C ALA A 67 3.25 14.24 -11.81
N GLU A 68 2.62 15.29 -11.29
CA GLU A 68 3.16 16.65 -11.25
C GLU A 68 4.46 16.72 -10.42
N LEU A 69 4.46 16.14 -9.22
CA LEU A 69 5.63 16.15 -8.33
C LEU A 69 6.84 15.40 -8.92
N LEU A 70 6.59 14.30 -9.64
CA LEU A 70 7.65 13.48 -10.25
C LEU A 70 7.99 13.90 -11.69
N GLY A 71 7.31 14.89 -12.27
CA GLY A 71 7.51 15.32 -13.66
C GLY A 71 7.22 14.23 -14.68
N VAL A 72 6.21 13.39 -14.45
CA VAL A 72 5.83 12.29 -15.34
C VAL A 72 4.34 12.27 -15.62
N GLU A 73 3.92 11.55 -16.65
CA GLU A 73 2.50 11.33 -16.95
C GLU A 73 1.76 10.56 -15.86
N ARG A 74 0.47 10.90 -15.64
CA ARG A 74 -0.40 10.19 -14.68
C ARG A 74 -0.56 8.71 -15.01
N SER A 75 -0.52 8.37 -16.31
CA SER A 75 -0.50 6.98 -16.78
C SER A 75 0.76 6.22 -16.34
N THR A 76 1.90 6.91 -16.26
CA THR A 76 3.17 6.35 -15.77
C THR A 76 3.09 6.07 -14.27
N VAL A 77 2.53 6.98 -13.48
CA VAL A 77 2.28 6.75 -12.04
C VAL A 77 1.37 5.54 -11.82
N SER A 78 0.27 5.44 -12.59
CA SER A 78 -0.63 4.28 -12.51
C SER A 78 0.08 2.95 -12.81
N ARG A 79 0.90 2.90 -13.87
CA ARG A 79 1.71 1.71 -14.21
C ARG A 79 2.72 1.38 -13.12
N ARG A 80 3.42 2.37 -12.55
CA ARG A 80 4.36 2.18 -11.44
C ARG A 80 3.67 1.62 -10.20
N LEU A 81 2.50 2.16 -9.83
CA LEU A 81 1.70 1.64 -8.72
C LEU A 81 1.20 0.22 -8.96
N LYS A 82 0.82 -0.12 -10.20
CA LYS A 82 0.43 -1.48 -10.57
C LYS A 82 1.61 -2.46 -10.44
N ALA A 83 2.76 -2.11 -11.01
CA ALA A 83 3.97 -2.94 -10.95
C ALA A 83 4.48 -3.12 -9.51
N ALA A 84 4.43 -2.07 -8.70
CA ALA A 84 4.80 -2.13 -7.30
C ALA A 84 3.88 -3.08 -6.52
N ARG A 85 2.55 -2.97 -6.70
CA ARG A 85 1.57 -3.87 -6.07
C ARG A 85 1.79 -5.33 -6.47
N GLN A 86 2.02 -5.59 -7.76
CA GLN A 86 2.32 -6.95 -8.23
C GLN A 86 3.60 -7.52 -7.60
N SER A 87 4.63 -6.69 -7.46
CA SER A 87 5.89 -7.11 -6.82
C SER A 87 5.68 -7.41 -5.33
N LEU A 88 4.94 -6.55 -4.62
CA LEU A 88 4.60 -6.78 -3.21
C LEU A 88 3.72 -8.03 -3.03
N GLN A 89 2.76 -8.27 -3.93
CA GLN A 89 1.91 -9.47 -3.89
C GLN A 89 2.72 -10.76 -4.09
N LYS A 90 3.68 -10.76 -5.04
CA LYS A 90 4.58 -11.90 -5.24
C LYS A 90 5.44 -12.17 -4.02
N LEU A 91 6.01 -11.12 -3.43
CA LEU A 91 6.78 -11.25 -2.19
C LEU A 91 5.91 -11.78 -1.05
N ALA A 92 4.67 -11.29 -0.91
CA ALA A 92 3.76 -11.77 0.11
C ALA A 92 3.44 -13.26 -0.07
N ALA A 93 3.13 -13.69 -1.30
CA ALA A 93 2.86 -15.08 -1.62
C ALA A 93 4.04 -16.01 -1.28
N LEU A 94 5.27 -15.61 -1.62
CA LEU A 94 6.48 -16.38 -1.28
C LEU A 94 6.66 -16.56 0.23
N PHE A 95 6.35 -15.53 1.02
CA PHE A 95 6.51 -15.60 2.47
C PHE A 95 5.37 -16.35 3.16
N THR A 96 4.15 -16.32 2.61
CA THR A 96 3.05 -17.17 3.06
C THR A 96 3.34 -18.65 2.79
N ASP A 97 3.84 -18.97 1.60
CA ASP A 97 4.21 -20.35 1.23
C ASP A 97 5.37 -20.91 2.07
N ALA A 98 6.34 -20.05 2.41
CA ALA A 98 7.46 -20.40 3.29
C ALA A 98 7.08 -20.56 4.78
N GLY A 99 5.80 -20.41 5.16
CA GLY A 99 5.34 -20.58 6.54
C GLY A 99 5.89 -19.55 7.55
N ILE A 100 6.29 -18.37 7.07
CA ILE A 100 6.93 -17.33 7.90
C ILE A 100 5.90 -16.56 8.75
N PHE A 101 4.62 -16.68 8.42
CA PHE A 101 3.48 -16.06 9.11
C PHE A 101 2.59 -17.07 9.80
#